data_AF-A0A1V6QX22-F1
#
_entry.id   AF-A0A1V6QX22-F1
#
_cell.length_a   1.000
_cell.length_b   1.000
_cell.length_c   1.000
_cell.angle_alpha   90.00
_cell.angle_beta   90.00
_cell.angle_gamma   90.00
#
_symmetry.space_group_name_H-M   'P 1'
#
loop_
_entity.id
_entity.type
_entity.pdbx_description
1 polymer ?
#
loop_
_entity_poly.entity_id
_entity_poly.type
_entity_poly.pdbx_seq_one_letter_code
_entity_poly.pdbx_strand_id
1 'polypeptide(L)' 'MRNVKTPILILHGENDVRVPLEQAIAFYRACVRNNVPVDMVTG' A
#
# COMPACT_ATOMS: atom_id res chain seq x y z
N MET A 1 -1.17 -5.36 -10.42
CA MET A 1 -1.54 -6.44 -9.49
C MET A 1 -2.73 -7.20 -10.07
N ARG A 2 -2.52 -8.29 -10.81
CA ARG A 2 -3.64 -9.06 -11.40
C ARG A 2 -4.07 -10.26 -10.54
N ASN A 3 -3.17 -10.77 -9.72
CA ASN A 3 -3.36 -12.02 -8.95
C ASN A 3 -3.57 -11.80 -7.44
N VAL A 4 -3.40 -10.58 -6.95
CA VAL A 4 -3.69 -10.26 -5.54
C VAL A 4 -5.19 -10.10 -5.38
N LYS A 5 -5.76 -10.89 -4.46
CA LYS A 5 -7.21 -10.90 -4.16
C LYS A 5 -7.50 -10.78 -2.66
N THR A 6 -6.53 -11.13 -1.81
CA THR A 6 -6.62 -11.01 -0.36
C THR A 6 -6.70 -9.53 0.04
N PRO A 7 -7.58 -9.16 0.99
CA PRO A 7 -7.53 -7.85 1.63
C PRO A 7 -6.13 -7.54 2.16
N ILE A 8 -5.71 -6.27 2.04
CA ILE A 8 -4.35 -5.83 2.38
C ILE A 8 -4.39 -4.72 3.44
N LEU A 9 -3.50 -4.80 4.41
CA LEU A 9 -3.13 -3.67 5.28
C LEU A 9 -1.70 -3.24 4.95
N ILE A 10 -1.50 -1.97 4.66
CA ILE A 10 -0.18 -1.38 4.44
C ILE A 10 0.19 -0.56 5.69
N LEU A 11 1.22 -0.97 6.41
CA LEU A 11 1.82 -0.21 7.50
C LEU A 11 3.15 0.35 7.03
N HIS A 12 3.34 1.66 7.14
CA HIS A 12 4.57 2.32 6.70
C HIS A 12 4.96 3.46 7.63
N GLY A 13 6.27 3.66 7.84
CA GLY A 13 6.76 4.77 8.65
C GLY A 13 6.64 6.10 7.90
N GLU A 14 6.02 7.13 8.48
CA GLU A 14 5.82 8.42 7.80
C GLU A 14 7.15 9.06 7.37
N ASN A 15 8.22 8.83 8.14
CA ASN A 15 9.55 9.36 7.92
C ASN A 15 10.63 8.26 7.77
N ASP A 16 10.28 7.07 7.25
CA ASP A 16 11.30 6.03 7.03
C ASP A 16 12.23 6.41 5.87
N VAL A 17 13.39 6.97 6.21
CA VAL A 17 14.42 7.38 5.25
C VAL A 17 15.05 6.21 4.50
N ARG A 18 14.93 4.97 5.00
CA ARG A 18 15.51 3.78 4.37
C ARG A 18 14.62 3.25 3.27
N VAL A 19 13.30 3.42 3.40
CA VAL A 19 12.32 3.00 2.41
C VAL A 19 11.28 4.11 2.25
N PRO A 20 11.39 4.95 1.21
CA PRO A 20 10.46 6.06 1.02
C PRO A 20 9.01 5.63 0.81
N LEU A 21 8.09 6.44 1.35
CA LEU A 21 6.63 6.26 1.33
C LEU A 21 6.03 6.06 -0.08
N GLU A 22 6.70 6.58 -1.11
CA GLU A 22 6.23 6.56 -2.50
C GLU A 22 5.87 5.16 -3.00
N GLN A 23 6.63 4.14 -2.62
CA GLN A 23 6.37 2.75 -3.02
C GLN A 23 5.10 2.20 -2.35
N ALA A 24 4.88 2.52 -1.07
CA ALA A 24 3.67 2.15 -0.35
C ALA A 24 2.42 2.79 -0.99
N ILE A 25 2.52 4.08 -1.37
CA ILE A 25 1.44 4.81 -2.08
C ILE A 25 1.18 4.18 -3.46
N ALA A 26 2.23 3.85 -4.22
CA ALA A 26 2.08 3.23 -5.52
C ALA A 26 1.35 1.88 -5.43
N PHE A 27 1.69 1.07 -4.41
CA PHE A 27 1.05 -0.20 -4.13
C PHE A 27 -0.42 -0.03 -3.69
N TYR A 28 -0.70 0.88 -2.75
CA TYR A 28 -2.06 1.23 -2.32
C TYR A 28 -2.94 1.61 -3.52
N ARG A 29 -2.47 2.52 -4.38
CA ARG A 29 -3.20 2.94 -5.59
C ARG A 29 -3.43 1.77 -6.56
N ALA A 30 -2.49 0.83 -6.65
CA ALA A 30 -2.67 -0.36 -7.47
C ALA A 30 -3.75 -1.30 -6.89
N CYS A 31 -3.82 -1.49 -5.57
CA CYS A 31 -4.90 -2.24 -4.93
C CYS A 31 -6.26 -1.61 -5.22
N VAL A 32 -6.40 -0.29 -5.02
CA VAL A 32 -7.64 0.46 -5.29
C VAL A 32 -8.07 0.28 -6.75
N ARG A 33 -7.17 0.50 -7.71
CA ARG A 33 -7.48 0.33 -9.15
C ARG A 33 -7.89 -1.09 -9.54
N ASN A 34 -7.50 -2.11 -8.77
CA ASN A 34 -7.83 -3.50 -9.05
C ASN A 34 -8.98 -4.02 -8.17
N ASN A 35 -9.71 -3.13 -7.47
CA ASN A 35 -10.80 -3.47 -6.56
C ASN A 35 -10.38 -4.47 -5.46
N VAL A 36 -9.14 -4.39 -5.00
CA VAL A 36 -8.66 -5.15 -3.84
C VAL A 36 -8.92 -4.32 -2.59
N PRO A 37 -9.65 -4.83 -1.58
CA PRO A 37 -9.83 -4.12 -0.31
C PRO A 37 -8.48 -3.80 0.31
N VAL A 38 -8.23 -2.54 0.63
CA VAL A 38 -6.95 -2.09 1.15
C VAL A 38 -7.12 -0.92 2.10
N ASP A 39 -6.39 -0.99 3.22
CA ASP A 39 -6.18 0.13 4.13
C ASP A 39 -4.69 0.47 4.22
N MET A 40 -4.39 1.73 4.49
CA MET A 40 -3.03 2.21 4.70
C MET A 40 -2.96 3.04 5.98
N VAL A 41 -2.02 2.69 6.85
CA VAL A 41 -1.74 3.38 8.11
C VAL A 41 -0.29 3.86 8.06
N THR A 42 -0.10 5.15 8.30
CA THR A 42 1.21 5.78 8.43
C THR A 42 1.41 6.22 9.88
N GLY A 43 2.62 6.02 10.42
CA GLY A 43 2.99 6.43 11.77
C GLY A 43 4.47 6.42 12.02
#